data_AF-A0A1Y1X2Q7-F1
#
_entry.id   AF-A0A1Y1X2Q7-F1
#
_cell.length_a   1.000
_cell.length_b   1.000
_cell.length_c   1.000
_cell.angle_alpha   90.00
_cell.angle_beta   90.00
_cell.angle_gamma   90.00
#
_symmetry.space_group_name_H-M   'P 1'
#
loop_
_entity.id
_entity.type
_entity.pdbx_description
1 polymer ?
#
loop_
_entity_poly.entity_id
_entity_poly.type
_entity_poly.pdbx_seq_one_letter_code
_entity_poly.pdbx_strand_id
1 'polypeptide(L)'
;MIIWNIFVIIQLLFFIGVIKALSLNALAFSKNGASELYLPLITQFNDYAKENGYNINLHLNLFSELNSTALVTDYESMIDSVFRRKSSKYDLVFFDNIYTARFGPHLLNILDKLPKEHIDLYRNGIASRSCVHNGEWVGLVCN
;
A
#
# COMPACT_ATOMS: atom_id res chain seq x y z
N MET A 1 21.52 -2.48 48.01
CA MET A 1 22.05 -2.75 46.65
C MET A 1 21.02 -3.42 45.74
N ILE A 2 20.30 -4.46 46.20
CA ILE A 2 19.29 -5.18 45.40
C ILE A 2 18.12 -4.30 44.93
N ILE A 3 17.57 -3.45 45.82
CA ILE A 3 16.41 -2.58 45.50
C ILE A 3 16.76 -1.56 44.39
N TRP A 4 17.99 -1.05 44.38
CA TRP A 4 18.48 -0.14 43.35
C TRP A 4 18.57 -0.82 41.98
N ASN A 5 19.08 -2.06 41.96
CA ASN A 5 19.16 -2.86 40.73
C ASN A 5 17.78 -3.19 40.17
N ILE A 6 16.80 -3.48 41.03
CA ILE A 6 15.40 -3.70 40.62
C ILE A 6 14.79 -2.43 40.02
N PHE A 7 15.04 -1.27 40.63
CA PHE A 7 14.56 0.02 40.10
C PHE A 7 15.14 0.34 38.72
N VAL A 8 16.43 0.06 38.50
CA VAL A 8 17.10 0.25 37.21
C VAL A 8 16.53 -0.71 36.14
N ILE A 9 16.25 -1.96 36.49
CA ILE A 9 15.62 -2.93 35.58
C ILE A 9 14.21 -2.47 35.18
N ILE A 10 13.41 -1.97 36.12
CA ILE A 10 12.05 -1.47 35.83
C ILE A 10 12.10 -0.27 34.88
N GLN A 11 13.02 0.66 35.09
CA GLN A 11 13.22 1.80 34.16
C GLN A 11 13.64 1.32 32.77
N LEU A 12 14.56 0.35 32.68
CA LEU A 12 14.96 -0.26 31.40
C LEU A 12 13.79 -0.93 30.68
N LEU A 13 12.89 -1.61 31.40
CA LEU A 13 11.67 -2.22 30.84
C LEU A 13 10.70 -1.19 30.26
N PHE A 14 10.62 0.03 30.82
CA PHE A 14 9.84 1.13 30.24
C PHE A 14 10.43 1.71 28.95
N PHE A 15 11.75 1.53 28.73
CA PHE A 15 12.44 1.93 27.50
C PHE A 15 12.42 0.84 26.41
N ILE A 16 11.94 -0.37 26.70
CA ILE A 16 11.67 -1.39 25.67
C ILE A 16 10.41 -0.93 24.94
N GLY A 17 10.65 -0.25 23.82
CA GLY A 17 9.77 0.76 23.26
C GLY A 17 8.35 0.30 22.91
N VAL A 18 7.43 1.26 23.04
CA VAL A 18 6.16 1.25 22.31
C VAL A 18 6.50 1.40 20.82
N ILE A 19 6.75 0.29 20.12
CA ILE A 19 6.92 0.31 18.67
C ILE A 19 5.52 0.51 18.09
N LYS A 20 5.25 1.70 17.56
CA LYS A 20 4.00 1.95 16.84
C LYS A 20 3.98 1.09 15.57
N ALA A 21 2.89 0.36 15.38
CA ALA A 21 2.62 -0.32 14.13
C ALA A 21 2.62 0.69 12.99
N LEU A 22 3.35 0.39 11.91
CA LEU A 22 3.26 1.14 10.67
C LEU A 22 1.89 0.84 10.07
N SER A 23 1.05 1.87 9.98
CA SER A 23 -0.27 1.78 9.38
C SER A 23 -0.20 2.34 7.97
N LEU A 24 -0.48 1.50 6.98
CA LEU A 24 -0.54 1.84 5.57
C LEU A 24 -2.00 1.93 5.12
N ASN A 25 -2.32 2.88 4.25
CA ASN A 25 -3.65 3.10 3.73
C ASN A 25 -3.70 2.82 2.24
N ALA A 26 -4.39 1.75 1.85
CA ALA A 26 -4.70 1.45 0.47
C ALA A 26 -6.04 2.07 0.07
N LEU A 27 -6.10 2.62 -1.14
CA LEU A 27 -7.32 3.12 -1.78
C LEU A 27 -7.73 2.19 -2.92
N ALA A 28 -8.99 1.76 -2.94
CA ALA A 28 -9.52 0.88 -3.99
C ALA A 28 -10.98 1.21 -4.33
N PHE A 29 -11.46 0.69 -5.47
CA PHE A 29 -12.85 0.89 -5.92
C PHE A 29 -13.53 -0.45 -6.22
N SER A 30 -14.77 -0.63 -5.79
CA SER A 30 -15.44 -1.93 -5.91
C SER A 30 -15.87 -2.28 -7.34
N LYS A 31 -15.89 -1.32 -8.25
CA LYS A 31 -16.33 -1.52 -9.66
C LYS A 31 -15.20 -1.60 -10.67
N ASN A 32 -13.94 -1.54 -10.24
CA ASN A 32 -12.79 -1.63 -11.14
C ASN A 32 -12.42 -3.10 -11.50
N GLY A 33 -13.37 -4.04 -11.34
CA GLY A 33 -13.24 -5.44 -11.75
C GLY A 33 -12.44 -6.34 -10.81
N ALA A 34 -11.69 -5.78 -9.85
CA ALA A 34 -10.82 -6.55 -8.94
C ALA A 34 -11.28 -6.50 -7.47
N SER A 35 -12.51 -6.11 -7.22
CA SER A 35 -13.03 -5.86 -5.87
C SER A 35 -13.04 -7.08 -4.96
N GLU A 36 -13.30 -8.25 -5.53
CA GLU A 36 -13.27 -9.53 -4.82
C GLU A 36 -11.85 -9.93 -4.38
N LEU A 37 -10.80 -9.37 -5.00
CA LEU A 37 -9.41 -9.67 -4.68
C LEU A 37 -8.87 -8.82 -3.54
N TYR A 38 -9.41 -7.61 -3.33
CA TYR A 38 -8.83 -6.66 -2.37
C TYR A 38 -8.91 -7.16 -0.94
N LEU A 39 -10.08 -7.56 -0.47
CA LEU A 39 -10.22 -7.97 0.93
C LEU A 39 -9.36 -9.21 1.25
N PRO A 40 -9.39 -10.31 0.47
CA PRO A 40 -8.51 -11.45 0.70
C PRO A 40 -7.02 -11.12 0.66
N LEU A 41 -6.59 -10.25 -0.26
CA LEU A 41 -5.18 -9.85 -0.36
C LEU A 41 -4.72 -9.09 0.89
N ILE A 42 -5.53 -8.13 1.34
CA ILE A 42 -5.22 -7.30 2.51
C ILE A 42 -5.24 -8.16 3.78
N THR A 43 -6.21 -9.07 3.91
CA THR A 43 -6.28 -10.03 5.02
C THR A 43 -5.03 -10.90 5.06
N GLN A 44 -4.66 -11.54 3.95
CA GLN A 44 -3.47 -12.39 3.88
C GLN A 44 -2.18 -11.62 4.18
N PHE A 45 -2.04 -10.39 3.68
CA PHE A 45 -0.89 -9.54 4.01
C PHE A 45 -0.80 -9.26 5.51
N ASN A 46 -1.92 -8.88 6.15
CA ASN A 46 -1.95 -8.55 7.57
C ASN A 46 -1.74 -9.79 8.45
N ASP A 47 -2.29 -10.94 8.06
CA ASP A 47 -2.07 -12.20 8.76
C ASP A 47 -0.60 -12.62 8.68
N TYR A 48 0.00 -12.58 7.49
CA TYR A 48 1.42 -12.85 7.30
C TYR A 48 2.29 -11.87 8.09
N ALA A 49 1.97 -10.58 8.09
CA ALA A 49 2.69 -9.57 8.87
C ALA A 49 2.67 -9.90 10.35
N LYS A 50 1.50 -10.23 10.89
CA LYS A 50 1.31 -10.60 12.29
C LYS A 50 2.06 -11.88 12.66
N GLU A 51 1.95 -12.93 11.84
CA GLU A 51 2.60 -14.23 12.08
C GLU A 51 4.13 -14.14 12.08
N ASN A 52 4.69 -13.24 11.26
CA ASN A 52 6.14 -13.04 11.17
C ASN A 52 6.66 -11.92 12.08
N GLY A 53 5.81 -11.34 12.93
CA GLY A 53 6.20 -10.26 13.84
C GLY A 53 6.53 -8.94 13.15
N TYR A 54 6.10 -8.74 11.90
CA TYR A 54 6.18 -7.45 11.22
C TYR A 54 5.13 -6.51 11.79
N ASN A 55 5.57 -5.40 12.36
CA ASN A 55 4.70 -4.40 12.96
C ASN A 55 4.13 -3.46 11.89
N ILE A 56 3.44 -4.03 10.89
CA ILE A 56 2.86 -3.34 9.75
C ILE A 56 1.40 -3.79 9.60
N ASN A 57 0.49 -2.84 9.37
CA ASN A 57 -0.92 -3.12 9.12
C ASN A 57 -1.39 -2.32 7.91
N LEU A 58 -2.05 -3.00 6.97
CA LEU A 58 -2.58 -2.40 5.76
C LEU A 58 -4.10 -2.27 5.86
N HIS A 59 -4.58 -1.04 5.73
CA HIS A 59 -5.99 -0.69 5.80
C HIS A 59 -6.56 -0.46 4.39
N LEU A 60 -7.63 -1.17 4.07
CA LEU A 60 -8.35 -1.01 2.81
C LEU A 60 -9.43 0.08 2.93
N ASN A 61 -9.27 1.15 2.16
CA ASN A 61 -10.29 2.17 1.94
C ASN A 61 -11.01 1.84 0.63
N LEU A 62 -12.02 0.97 0.72
CA LEU A 62 -12.80 0.53 -0.44
C LEU A 62 -13.97 1.48 -0.70
N PHE A 63 -13.97 2.15 -1.84
CA PHE A 63 -15.12 2.90 -2.33
C PHE A 63 -16.06 1.94 -3.07
N SER A 64 -17.34 1.93 -2.71
CA SER A 64 -18.34 1.02 -3.27
C SER A 64 -19.72 1.68 -3.33
N GLU A 65 -20.67 1.07 -4.03
CA GLU A 65 -22.06 1.54 -4.04
C GLU A 65 -22.68 1.59 -2.63
N LEU A 66 -22.16 0.79 -1.71
CA LEU A 66 -22.66 0.72 -0.33
C LEU A 66 -22.23 1.91 0.53
N ASN A 67 -21.16 2.62 0.15
CA ASN A 67 -20.62 3.75 0.92
C ASN A 67 -20.35 5.01 0.10
N SER A 68 -20.66 4.98 -1.20
CA SER A 68 -20.46 6.08 -2.12
C SER A 68 -21.43 5.97 -3.31
N THR A 69 -21.97 7.09 -3.76
CA THR A 69 -22.72 7.18 -5.03
C THR A 69 -21.81 7.30 -6.25
N ALA A 70 -20.50 7.09 -6.09
CA ALA A 70 -19.49 7.27 -7.11
C ALA A 70 -19.57 6.23 -8.24
N LEU A 71 -19.40 6.71 -9.48
CA LEU A 71 -19.13 5.91 -10.67
C LEU A 71 -17.62 5.70 -10.87
N VAL A 72 -17.22 4.83 -11.82
CA VAL A 72 -15.79 4.60 -12.16
C VAL A 72 -15.09 5.91 -12.53
N THR A 73 -15.73 6.75 -13.34
CA THR A 73 -15.19 8.08 -13.70
C THR A 73 -14.97 8.99 -12.50
N ASP A 74 -15.81 8.86 -11.47
CA ASP A 74 -15.70 9.64 -10.24
C ASP A 74 -14.54 9.15 -9.38
N TYR A 75 -14.27 7.84 -9.39
CA TYR A 75 -13.12 7.25 -8.74
C TYR A 75 -11.79 7.75 -9.33
N GLU A 76 -11.66 7.74 -10.65
CA GLU A 76 -10.44 8.23 -11.32
C GLU A 76 -10.24 9.74 -11.12
N SER A 77 -11.34 10.50 -11.12
CA SER A 77 -11.31 11.93 -10.80
C SER A 77 -10.92 12.18 -9.34
N MET A 78 -11.31 11.29 -8.43
CA MET A 78 -10.90 11.33 -7.03
C MET A 78 -9.41 11.04 -6.87
N ILE A 79 -8.88 10.00 -7.53
CA ILE A 79 -7.44 9.70 -7.54
C ILE A 79 -6.64 10.91 -8.05
N ASP A 80 -7.09 11.50 -9.16
CA ASP A 80 -6.47 12.69 -9.74
C ASP A 80 -6.49 13.90 -8.77
N SER A 81 -7.59 14.06 -8.02
CA SER A 81 -7.68 15.05 -6.95
C SER A 81 -6.70 14.77 -5.80
N VAL A 82 -6.56 13.51 -5.37
CA VAL A 82 -5.60 13.07 -4.35
C VAL A 82 -4.17 13.40 -4.78
N PHE A 83 -3.79 13.04 -6.01
CA PHE A 83 -2.45 13.29 -6.54
C PHE A 83 -2.13 14.76 -6.75
N ARG A 84 -3.05 15.55 -7.34
CA ARG A 84 -2.86 17.00 -7.50
C ARG A 84 -2.66 17.72 -6.18
N ARG A 85 -3.36 17.28 -5.13
CA ARG A 85 -3.24 17.84 -3.77
C ARG A 85 -1.99 17.35 -3.03
N LYS A 86 -1.21 16.42 -3.62
CA LYS A 86 -0.09 15.73 -2.97
C LYS A 86 -0.49 15.17 -1.60
N SER A 87 -1.69 14.61 -1.53
CA SER A 87 -2.25 14.13 -0.26
C SER A 87 -1.47 12.90 0.23
N SER A 88 -1.05 12.92 1.49
CA SER A 88 -0.44 11.78 2.19
C SER A 88 -1.49 10.86 2.82
N LYS A 89 -2.74 10.89 2.36
CA LYS A 89 -3.84 10.11 2.94
C LYS A 89 -3.75 8.63 2.58
N TYR A 90 -3.20 8.32 1.41
CA TYR A 90 -3.10 6.96 0.90
C TYR A 90 -1.66 6.69 0.49
N ASP A 91 -1.18 5.51 0.89
CA ASP A 91 0.17 5.01 0.58
C ASP A 91 0.15 4.12 -0.66
N LEU A 92 -0.99 3.45 -0.90
CA LEU A 92 -1.21 2.55 -2.05
C LEU A 92 -2.52 2.91 -2.74
N VAL A 93 -2.55 2.79 -4.07
CA VAL A 93 -3.75 3.05 -4.89
C VAL A 93 -3.92 1.93 -5.90
N PHE A 94 -5.11 1.35 -5.96
CA PHE A 94 -5.50 0.36 -6.95
C PHE A 94 -6.27 1.04 -8.08
N PHE A 95 -5.73 1.01 -9.30
CA PHE A 95 -6.34 1.64 -10.47
C PHE A 95 -6.11 0.80 -11.73
N ASP A 96 -6.91 1.07 -12.76
CA ASP A 96 -6.77 0.36 -14.05
C ASP A 96 -5.51 0.83 -14.79
N ASN A 97 -4.75 -0.12 -15.32
CA ASN A 97 -3.47 0.16 -15.97
C ASN A 97 -3.58 1.10 -17.19
N ILE A 98 -4.77 1.29 -17.78
CA ILE A 98 -5.01 2.31 -18.81
C ILE A 98 -4.70 3.73 -18.33
N TYR A 99 -4.75 3.97 -17.02
CA TYR A 99 -4.47 5.28 -16.42
C TYR A 99 -3.00 5.48 -16.01
N THR A 100 -2.11 4.52 -16.27
CA THR A 100 -0.67 4.66 -15.97
C THR A 100 -0.05 5.89 -16.62
N ALA A 101 -0.47 6.26 -17.84
CA ALA A 101 0.00 7.50 -18.48
C ALA A 101 -0.43 8.78 -17.74
N ARG A 102 -1.61 8.74 -17.10
CA ARG A 102 -2.19 9.86 -16.35
C ARG A 102 -1.64 9.96 -14.93
N PHE A 103 -1.49 8.83 -14.24
CA PHE A 103 -1.12 8.78 -12.83
C PHE A 103 0.36 8.53 -12.59
N GLY A 104 1.05 7.89 -13.54
CA GLY A 104 2.48 7.61 -13.48
C GLY A 104 3.35 8.78 -13.00
N PRO A 105 3.14 10.04 -13.45
CA PRO A 105 3.91 11.20 -12.97
C PRO A 105 3.84 11.47 -11.45
N HIS A 106 2.87 10.88 -10.75
CA HIS A 106 2.63 11.06 -9.32
C HIS A 106 3.05 9.85 -8.48
N LEU A 107 3.42 8.74 -9.13
CA LEU A 107 3.72 7.46 -8.49
C LEU A 107 5.22 7.30 -8.27
N LEU A 108 5.56 6.50 -7.26
CA LEU A 108 6.95 6.20 -6.92
C LEU A 108 7.55 5.24 -7.96
N ASN A 109 8.75 5.56 -8.46
CA ASN A 109 9.56 4.59 -9.18
C ASN A 109 10.01 3.49 -8.20
N ILE A 110 9.55 2.25 -8.39
CA ILE A 110 9.82 1.14 -7.48
C ILE A 110 11.03 0.30 -7.88
N LEU A 111 11.67 0.58 -9.02
CA LEU A 111 12.82 -0.20 -9.51
C LEU A 111 13.98 -0.25 -8.51
N ASP A 112 14.21 0.84 -7.78
CA ASP A 112 15.29 0.95 -6.78
C ASP A 112 14.80 0.68 -5.34
N LYS A 113 13.50 0.42 -5.16
CA LYS A 113 12.88 0.19 -3.84
C LYS A 113 12.64 -1.28 -3.54
N LEU A 114 12.50 -2.10 -4.57
CA LEU A 114 12.26 -3.53 -4.44
C LEU A 114 13.49 -4.33 -4.87
N PRO A 115 13.75 -5.50 -4.24
CA PRO A 115 14.73 -6.44 -4.75
C PRO A 115 14.48 -6.76 -6.22
N LYS A 116 15.56 -6.78 -7.00
CA LYS A 116 15.50 -6.95 -8.46
C LYS A 116 14.74 -8.22 -8.85
N GLU A 117 14.92 -9.26 -8.06
CA GLU A 117 14.29 -10.57 -8.24
C GLU A 117 12.76 -10.46 -8.26
N HIS A 118 12.17 -9.57 -7.45
CA HIS A 118 10.73 -9.35 -7.45
C HIS A 118 10.24 -8.63 -8.70
N ILE A 119 10.99 -7.63 -9.19
CA ILE A 119 10.65 -6.94 -10.45
C ILE A 119 10.80 -7.89 -11.64
N ASP A 120 11.81 -8.75 -11.62
CA ASP A 120 12.11 -9.70 -12.69
C ASP A 120 10.96 -10.71 -12.91
N LEU A 121 10.19 -11.04 -11.86
CA LEU A 121 8.96 -11.85 -11.98
C LEU A 121 7.93 -11.25 -12.95
N TYR A 122 7.92 -9.92 -13.11
CA TYR A 122 6.93 -9.19 -13.91
C TYR A 122 7.48 -8.71 -15.26
N ARG A 123 8.80 -8.74 -15.48
CA ARG A 123 9.44 -8.20 -16.69
C ARG A 123 8.96 -8.82 -17.99
N ASN A 124 8.68 -10.12 -17.98
CA ASN A 124 8.27 -10.84 -19.19
C ASN A 124 6.75 -10.75 -19.45
N GLY A 125 5.99 -10.11 -18.56
CA GLY A 125 4.53 -10.01 -18.62
C GLY A 125 4.02 -8.63 -19.05
N ILE A 126 2.69 -8.45 -18.95
CA ILE A 126 2.01 -7.19 -19.31
C ILE A 126 2.49 -5.99 -18.49
N ALA A 127 2.94 -6.22 -17.25
CA ALA A 127 3.42 -5.21 -16.33
C ALA A 127 4.58 -4.37 -16.90
N SER A 128 5.47 -4.98 -17.68
CA SER A 128 6.58 -4.25 -18.34
C SER A 128 6.12 -3.16 -19.29
N ARG A 129 4.88 -3.23 -19.78
CA ARG A 129 4.24 -2.23 -20.64
C ARG A 129 3.23 -1.39 -19.89
N SER A 130 2.50 -2.00 -18.96
CA SER A 130 1.34 -1.38 -18.33
C SER A 130 1.64 -0.69 -17.00
N CYS A 131 2.78 -1.00 -16.37
CA CYS A 131 3.21 -0.42 -15.10
C CYS A 131 4.45 0.45 -15.25
N VAL A 132 4.84 0.80 -16.49
CA VAL A 132 6.01 1.64 -16.78
C VAL A 132 5.56 2.99 -17.34
N HIS A 133 6.06 4.07 -16.75
CA HIS A 133 5.83 5.44 -17.20
C HIS A 133 7.16 6.16 -17.39
N ASN A 134 7.47 6.63 -18.60
CA ASN A 134 8.72 7.35 -18.91
C ASN A 134 10.01 6.64 -18.44
N GLY A 135 10.03 5.30 -18.48
CA GLY A 135 11.17 4.48 -18.04
C GLY A 135 11.19 4.16 -16.54
N GLU A 136 10.24 4.70 -15.78
CA GLU A 136 10.06 4.39 -14.36
C GLU A 136 9.03 3.28 -14.18
N TRP A 137 9.31 2.31 -13.30
CA TRP A 137 8.33 1.28 -12.96
C TRP A 137 7.48 1.81 -11.81
N VAL A 138 6.20 2.05 -12.04
CA VAL A 138 5.34 2.84 -11.14
C VAL A 138 4.24 2.01 -10.45
N GLY A 139 4.20 0.70 -10.67
CA GLY A 139 3.20 -0.16 -10.02
C GLY A 139 3.45 -1.65 -10.19
N LEU A 140 2.64 -2.47 -9.52
CA LEU A 140 2.65 -3.92 -9.66
C LEU A 140 1.26 -4.41 -10.09
N VAL A 141 1.23 -5.43 -10.93
CA VAL A 141 -0.04 -6.07 -11.31
C VAL A 141 -0.49 -6.97 -10.16
N CYS A 142 -1.75 -6.80 -9.74
CA CYS A 142 -2.42 -7.74 -8.84
C CYS A 142 -3.12 -8.80 -9.67
N ASN A 143 -2.72 -10.05 -9.50
CA ASN A 143 -3.30 -11.24 -10.13
C ASN A 143 -3.90 -12.15 -9.06
#